data_AF-A0AAD2GJX1-F1
#
_entry.id   AF-A0AAD2GJX1-F1
#
_cell.length_a   1.000
_cell.length_b   1.000
_cell.length_c   1.000
_cell.angle_alpha   90.00
_cell.angle_beta   90.00
_cell.angle_gamma   90.00
#
_symmetry.space_group_name_H-M   'P 1'
#
loop_
_entity.id
_entity.type
_entity.pdbx_description
1 polymer ?
#
loop_
_entity_poly.entity_id
_entity_poly.type
_entity_poly.pdbx_seq_one_letter_code
_entity_poly.pdbx_strand_id
1 'polypeptide(L)'
;MNKIFKVIWNPATGNYTVTSETAKSRGKKSGRSKLLISAVVAGGLLSSFEALATGNEPGTPVGTGSGWVAIGQESQANAFTDGNGASTAVGYKAFAEGTWSSAIGAMTHAIGPASMAFGVNAVSTGQRSIAMGASSSSVGQYSMALGRYANSGGDYSIVQGDKSNAAGLNAIAVGRSSSAAGEKATALGNAAKATEIMSIALGDSANASKAYSMALGASSVASEENAIALGRSS
;
A
#
# COMPACT_ATOMS: atom_id res chain seq x y z
N MET A 1 51.01 7.11 60.54
CA MET A 1 49.77 7.16 59.73
C MET A 1 50.13 6.78 58.30
N ASN A 2 49.85 5.54 57.88
CA ASN A 2 50.08 5.12 56.49
C ASN A 2 48.75 5.12 55.75
N LYS A 3 48.60 6.00 54.75
CA LYS A 3 47.52 5.90 53.78
C LYS A 3 48.16 5.55 52.43
N ILE A 4 48.22 4.26 52.13
CA ILE A 4 48.72 3.77 50.86
C ILE A 4 47.58 3.93 49.84
N PHE A 5 47.80 4.81 48.87
CA PHE A 5 46.88 5.06 47.78
C PHE A 5 47.55 4.78 46.45
N LYS A 6 46.79 4.24 45.50
CA LYS A 6 47.26 4.02 44.12
C LYS A 6 46.54 4.99 43.19
N VAL A 7 47.31 5.71 42.39
CA VAL A 7 46.79 6.60 41.34
C VAL A 7 46.62 5.78 40.07
N ILE A 8 45.42 5.82 39.47
CA ILE A 8 45.08 5.05 38.27
C ILE A 8 44.45 6.00 37.26
N TRP A 9 44.86 5.89 35.99
CA TRP A 9 44.23 6.62 34.89
C TRP A 9 42.84 6.04 34.59
N ASN A 10 41.81 6.89 34.59
CA ASN A 10 40.45 6.50 34.19
C ASN A 10 40.15 6.97 32.76
N PRO A 11 40.14 6.06 31.77
CA PRO A 11 39.88 6.42 30.37
C PRO A 11 38.42 6.83 30.11
N ALA A 12 37.47 6.51 30.99
CA ALA A 12 36.08 6.91 30.83
C ALA A 12 35.84 8.39 31.21
N THR A 13 36.67 8.93 32.11
CA THR A 13 36.56 10.32 32.60
C THR A 13 37.74 11.18 32.19
N GLY A 14 38.76 10.61 31.54
CA GLY A 14 39.92 11.35 31.02
C GLY A 14 40.81 11.97 32.11
N ASN A 15 40.83 11.40 33.32
CA ASN A 15 41.60 11.92 34.45
C ASN A 15 42.20 10.83 35.34
N TYR A 16 43.18 11.20 36.17
CA TYR A 16 43.79 10.33 37.17
C TYR A 16 42.98 10.34 38.47
N THR A 17 42.57 9.17 38.96
CA THR A 17 41.84 9.01 40.22
C THR A 17 42.66 8.24 41.25
N VAL A 18 42.54 8.63 42.51
CA VAL A 18 43.31 8.07 43.64
C VAL A 18 42.43 7.10 44.42
N THR A 19 42.82 5.83 44.51
CA THR A 19 42.02 4.77 45.17
C THR A 19 42.81 4.13 46.32
N SER A 20 42.13 3.82 47.44
CA SER A 20 42.71 3.09 48.58
C SER A 20 43.02 1.64 48.21
N GLU A 21 44.20 1.13 48.61
CA GLU A 21 44.68 -0.23 48.31
C GLU A 21 43.73 -1.35 48.76
N THR A 22 42.89 -1.10 49.77
CA THR A 22 41.89 -2.05 50.28
C THR A 22 40.63 -2.19 49.41
N ALA A 23 40.51 -1.43 48.32
CA ALA A 23 39.39 -1.56 47.39
C ALA A 23 39.49 -2.85 46.57
N LYS A 24 38.72 -3.89 46.94
CA LYS A 24 38.61 -5.13 46.16
C LYS A 24 37.92 -4.87 44.82
N SER A 25 38.59 -5.22 43.72
CA SER A 25 38.04 -5.23 42.37
C SER A 25 36.81 -6.15 42.32
N ARG A 26 35.61 -5.57 42.10
CA ARG A 26 34.46 -6.34 41.64
C ARG A 26 34.74 -6.76 40.20
N GLY A 27 34.88 -8.06 39.98
CA GLY A 27 35.30 -8.66 38.71
C GLY A 27 34.53 -8.15 37.49
N LYS A 28 35.23 -8.09 36.34
CA LYS A 28 34.68 -7.68 35.05
C LYS A 28 33.45 -8.52 34.70
N LYS A 29 32.27 -7.91 34.64
CA LYS A 29 31.14 -8.51 33.92
C LYS A 29 31.52 -8.52 32.45
N SER A 30 31.63 -9.73 31.89
CA SER A 30 31.76 -10.01 30.46
C SER A 30 30.87 -9.04 29.67
N GLY A 31 31.51 -8.25 28.82
CA GLY A 31 30.85 -7.33 27.91
C GLY A 31 30.15 -8.12 26.81
N ARG A 32 28.86 -8.39 26.99
CA ARG A 32 27.90 -8.20 25.91
C ARG A 32 27.14 -6.93 26.21
N SER A 33 27.24 -5.99 25.27
CA SER A 33 26.56 -4.70 25.25
C SER A 33 25.17 -4.80 25.88
N LYS A 34 25.04 -4.32 27.12
CA LYS A 34 23.73 -4.09 27.73
C LYS A 34 23.31 -2.70 27.29
N LEU A 35 22.56 -2.65 26.18
CA LEU A 35 21.61 -1.58 25.94
C LEU A 35 20.82 -1.40 27.24
N LEU A 36 20.91 -0.20 27.83
CA LEU A 36 20.11 0.20 28.99
C LEU A 36 18.66 0.30 28.54
N ILE A 37 17.98 -0.84 28.47
CA ILE A 37 16.52 -0.90 28.49
C ILE A 37 16.13 -0.68 29.95
N SER A 38 15.94 0.60 30.29
CA SER A 38 15.31 1.01 31.54
C SER A 38 13.82 0.74 31.37
N ALA A 39 13.39 -0.46 31.76
CA ALA A 39 11.98 -0.79 31.89
C ALA A 39 11.38 0.06 33.02
N VAL A 40 10.73 1.16 32.67
CA VAL A 40 9.75 1.82 33.54
C VAL A 40 8.51 0.95 33.53
N VAL A 41 8.49 -0.01 34.46
CA VAL A 41 7.25 -0.63 34.93
C VAL A 41 6.70 0.30 36.01
N ALA A 42 5.83 1.21 35.59
CA ALA A 42 4.85 1.87 36.46
C ALA A 42 3.72 2.45 35.59
N GLY A 43 2.71 1.62 35.29
CA GLY A 43 1.37 2.08 34.92
C GLY A 43 1.16 2.53 33.48
N GLY A 44 0.93 1.58 32.58
CA GLY A 44 0.43 1.87 31.23
C GLY A 44 0.36 0.59 30.40
N LEU A 45 -0.82 0.26 29.91
CA LEU A 45 -1.13 -0.92 29.11
C LEU A 45 -0.22 -1.03 27.87
N LEU A 46 0.13 -2.27 27.52
CA LEU A 46 0.95 -2.68 26.37
C LEU A 46 0.67 -1.87 25.10
N SER A 47 1.58 -0.96 24.72
CA SER A 47 1.62 -0.37 23.38
C SER A 47 2.70 -1.04 22.53
N SER A 48 2.31 -1.38 21.31
CA SER A 48 3.10 -2.05 20.28
C SER A 48 4.28 -1.18 19.80
N PHE A 49 5.49 -1.75 19.90
CA PHE A 49 6.70 -1.52 19.09
C PHE A 49 7.18 -0.05 18.92
N GLU A 50 8.39 0.23 19.42
CA GLU A 50 9.16 1.42 19.04
C GLU A 50 9.51 1.39 17.54
N ALA A 51 8.64 1.94 16.71
CA ALA A 51 9.04 2.53 15.43
C ALA A 51 9.42 3.99 15.72
N LEU A 52 10.72 4.30 15.72
CA LEU A 52 11.22 5.67 15.86
C LEU A 52 10.81 6.50 14.64
N ALA A 53 9.58 7.03 14.66
CA ALA A 53 9.13 8.12 13.81
C ALA A 53 9.14 9.38 14.67
N THR A 54 10.10 10.27 14.43
CA THR A 54 10.18 11.57 15.09
C THR A 54 8.92 12.38 14.72
N GLY A 55 7.88 12.34 15.56
CA GLY A 55 6.74 13.26 15.50
C GLY A 55 5.36 12.70 15.09
N ASN A 56 5.14 11.39 14.95
CA ASN A 56 3.81 10.87 14.58
C ASN A 56 3.08 10.24 15.77
N GLU A 57 1.82 10.64 15.99
CA GLU A 57 0.90 9.90 16.86
C GLU A 57 0.76 8.45 16.34
N PRO A 58 0.76 7.43 17.23
CA PRO A 58 0.48 6.05 16.84
C PRO A 58 -0.86 5.94 16.11
N GLY A 59 -0.95 5.02 15.14
CA GLY A 59 -2.23 4.70 14.49
C GLY A 59 -3.22 4.13 15.49
N THR A 60 -4.51 4.38 15.27
CA THR A 60 -5.57 3.94 16.19
C THR A 60 -6.39 2.81 15.59
N PRO A 61 -6.73 1.76 16.35
CA PRO A 61 -7.75 0.84 15.92
C PRO A 61 -9.12 1.51 15.90
N VAL A 62 -10.00 0.98 15.05
CA VAL A 62 -11.43 1.24 15.12
C VAL A 62 -12.13 -0.08 15.47
N GLY A 63 -12.74 -0.16 16.65
CA GLY A 63 -13.46 -1.36 17.13
C GLY A 63 -12.76 -2.12 18.26
N THR A 64 -13.36 -3.24 18.68
CA THR A 64 -12.97 -4.02 19.88
C THR A 64 -12.25 -5.35 19.56
N GLY A 65 -11.91 -5.60 18.29
CA GLY A 65 -11.21 -6.81 17.84
C GLY A 65 -9.68 -6.81 18.03
N SER A 66 -9.03 -7.94 17.74
CA SER A 66 -7.57 -8.12 17.81
C SER A 66 -6.96 -8.39 16.43
N GLY A 67 -5.64 -8.22 16.29
CA GLY A 67 -4.87 -8.60 15.10
C GLY A 67 -4.69 -7.52 14.03
N TRP A 68 -5.14 -6.28 14.31
CA TRP A 68 -4.98 -5.14 13.42
C TRP A 68 -3.56 -4.57 13.48
N VAL A 69 -3.17 -3.85 12.43
CA VAL A 69 -1.91 -3.09 12.39
C VAL A 69 -2.21 -1.68 11.90
N ALA A 70 -1.89 -0.65 12.68
CA ALA A 70 -2.01 0.75 12.29
C ALA A 70 -0.70 1.50 12.59
N ILE A 71 0.02 1.93 11.55
CA ILE A 71 1.34 2.59 11.68
C ILE A 71 1.34 3.89 10.89
N GLY A 72 1.57 5.01 11.57
CA GLY A 72 1.63 6.35 10.98
C GLY A 72 0.58 7.29 11.57
N GLN A 73 0.87 8.60 11.56
CA GLN A 73 -0.04 9.62 12.08
C GLN A 73 -1.38 9.53 11.35
N GLU A 74 -2.45 9.50 12.14
CA GLU A 74 -3.84 9.39 11.69
C GLU A 74 -4.15 8.13 10.85
N SER A 75 -3.29 7.10 10.90
CA SER A 75 -3.63 5.81 10.30
C SER A 75 -4.69 5.07 11.12
N GLN A 76 -5.62 4.42 10.43
CA GLN A 76 -6.74 3.71 11.03
C GLN A 76 -6.89 2.33 10.41
N ALA A 77 -6.93 1.31 11.25
CA ALA A 77 -7.22 -0.07 10.87
C ALA A 77 -8.42 -0.57 11.67
N ASN A 78 -9.45 -1.06 10.97
CA ASN A 78 -10.59 -1.70 11.60
C ASN A 78 -10.22 -3.05 12.21
N ALA A 79 -10.75 -3.26 13.41
CA ALA A 79 -10.67 -4.50 14.15
C ALA A 79 -12.04 -5.20 14.15
N PHE A 80 -12.06 -6.52 14.00
CA PHE A 80 -13.30 -7.31 13.94
C PHE A 80 -13.33 -8.33 15.08
N THR A 81 -14.48 -8.47 15.74
CA THR A 81 -14.66 -9.34 16.93
C THR A 81 -15.25 -10.71 16.62
N ASP A 82 -15.64 -10.95 15.38
CA ASP A 82 -16.33 -12.14 14.89
C ASP A 82 -15.36 -13.24 14.39
N GLY A 83 -14.05 -13.08 14.63
CA GLY A 83 -13.02 -13.97 14.12
C GLY A 83 -12.68 -13.75 12.64
N ASN A 84 -13.37 -12.83 11.95
CA ASN A 84 -12.90 -12.34 10.66
C ASN A 84 -11.65 -11.48 10.90
N GLY A 85 -10.65 -11.66 10.04
CA GLY A 85 -9.32 -11.11 10.25
C GLY A 85 -9.33 -9.59 10.21
N ALA A 86 -8.53 -9.01 11.09
CA ALA A 86 -8.32 -7.59 11.18
C ALA A 86 -7.61 -7.01 9.94
N SER A 87 -7.67 -5.69 9.82
CA SER A 87 -7.10 -4.94 8.70
C SER A 87 -5.70 -4.40 9.02
N THR A 88 -4.99 -3.96 7.98
CA THR A 88 -3.65 -3.36 8.10
C THR A 88 -3.61 -2.00 7.42
N ALA A 89 -3.26 -0.95 8.16
CA ALA A 89 -3.01 0.40 7.68
C ALA A 89 -1.58 0.84 8.00
N VAL A 90 -0.80 1.24 6.98
CA VAL A 90 0.58 1.70 7.15
C VAL A 90 0.83 2.95 6.30
N GLY A 91 0.95 4.12 6.91
CA GLY A 91 1.22 5.39 6.25
C GLY A 91 0.51 6.58 6.91
N TYR A 92 0.93 7.81 6.57
CA TYR A 92 0.23 9.03 6.99
C TYR A 92 -1.20 9.01 6.45
N LYS A 93 -2.22 9.06 7.31
CA LYS A 93 -3.64 8.99 6.91
C LYS A 93 -3.97 7.77 6.04
N ALA A 94 -3.44 6.60 6.38
CA ALA A 94 -3.85 5.34 5.73
C ALA A 94 -5.09 4.77 6.43
N PHE A 95 -6.14 4.43 5.69
CA PHE A 95 -7.41 3.90 6.20
C PHE A 95 -7.69 2.51 5.64
N ALA A 96 -7.67 1.50 6.50
CA ALA A 96 -8.06 0.13 6.16
C ALA A 96 -9.38 -0.20 6.89
N GLU A 97 -10.49 -0.01 6.18
CA GLU A 97 -11.84 -0.05 6.77
C GLU A 97 -12.55 -1.40 6.52
N GLY A 98 -12.19 -2.11 5.45
CA GLY A 98 -12.78 -3.40 5.12
C GLY A 98 -12.26 -4.56 6.00
N THR A 99 -13.05 -5.62 6.17
CA THR A 99 -12.58 -6.89 6.73
C THR A 99 -11.42 -7.43 5.91
N TRP A 100 -10.33 -7.91 6.52
CA TRP A 100 -9.12 -8.34 5.80
C TRP A 100 -8.49 -7.31 4.84
N SER A 101 -8.83 -6.02 4.97
CA SER A 101 -8.32 -5.00 4.05
C SER A 101 -6.87 -4.60 4.36
N SER A 102 -6.17 -4.09 3.36
CA SER A 102 -4.80 -3.58 3.50
C SER A 102 -4.65 -2.23 2.81
N ALA A 103 -4.31 -1.18 3.56
CA ALA A 103 -4.00 0.15 3.06
C ALA A 103 -2.55 0.51 3.37
N ILE A 104 -1.69 0.64 2.37
CA ILE A 104 -0.27 0.95 2.56
C ILE A 104 0.16 2.14 1.69
N GLY A 105 0.62 3.18 2.38
CA GLY A 105 1.09 4.44 1.83
C GLY A 105 0.18 5.61 2.22
N ALA A 106 0.58 6.84 1.88
CA ALA A 106 -0.05 8.04 2.41
C ALA A 106 -1.44 8.28 1.80
N MET A 107 -2.42 8.67 2.63
CA MET A 107 -3.79 9.00 2.20
C MET A 107 -4.50 7.84 1.46
N THR A 108 -4.13 6.60 1.74
CA THR A 108 -4.72 5.42 1.08
C THR A 108 -6.02 5.00 1.76
N HIS A 109 -6.98 4.47 1.00
CA HIS A 109 -8.27 3.99 1.50
C HIS A 109 -8.59 2.60 0.95
N ALA A 110 -8.52 1.57 1.79
CA ALA A 110 -8.98 0.21 1.50
C ALA A 110 -10.32 -0.06 2.21
N ILE A 111 -11.42 0.21 1.51
CA ILE A 111 -12.78 0.27 2.05
C ILE A 111 -13.51 -1.07 1.88
N GLY A 112 -13.32 -1.73 0.75
CA GLY A 112 -14.00 -2.98 0.44
C GLY A 112 -13.51 -4.16 1.30
N PRO A 113 -14.35 -5.19 1.56
CA PRO A 113 -13.90 -6.43 2.18
C PRO A 113 -12.80 -7.10 1.35
N ALA A 114 -11.71 -7.49 2.00
CA ALA A 114 -10.48 -8.04 1.42
C ALA A 114 -9.90 -7.15 0.29
N SER A 115 -10.17 -5.84 0.32
CA SER A 115 -9.61 -4.89 -0.64
C SER A 115 -8.18 -4.50 -0.28
N MET A 116 -7.42 -4.07 -1.29
CA MET A 116 -6.03 -3.65 -1.11
C MET A 116 -5.78 -2.32 -1.81
N ALA A 117 -5.26 -1.34 -1.07
CA ALA A 117 -4.87 -0.03 -1.59
C ALA A 117 -3.39 0.24 -1.31
N PHE A 118 -2.58 0.45 -2.34
CA PHE A 118 -1.14 0.65 -2.25
C PHE A 118 -0.71 1.92 -3.01
N GLY A 119 0.02 2.84 -2.37
CA GLY A 119 0.58 4.03 -3.02
C GLY A 119 0.26 5.33 -2.29
N VAL A 120 0.00 6.41 -3.03
CA VAL A 120 -0.42 7.69 -2.45
C VAL A 120 -1.81 8.01 -2.95
N ASN A 121 -2.76 8.25 -2.05
CA ASN A 121 -4.15 8.55 -2.43
C ASN A 121 -4.80 7.43 -3.26
N ALA A 122 -4.37 6.17 -3.09
CA ALA A 122 -4.99 5.01 -3.73
C ALA A 122 -6.29 4.65 -3.01
N VAL A 123 -7.35 4.33 -3.75
CA VAL A 123 -8.68 4.02 -3.22
C VAL A 123 -9.18 2.69 -3.77
N SER A 124 -9.53 1.76 -2.89
CA SER A 124 -10.06 0.44 -3.24
C SER A 124 -11.37 0.20 -2.50
N THR A 125 -12.52 0.37 -3.18
CA THR A 125 -13.86 0.24 -2.57
C THR A 125 -14.55 -1.08 -2.89
N GLY A 126 -14.18 -1.73 -3.99
CA GLY A 126 -14.77 -3.02 -4.37
C GLY A 126 -14.36 -4.16 -3.44
N GLN A 127 -15.23 -5.14 -3.27
CA GLN A 127 -14.87 -6.39 -2.58
C GLN A 127 -13.73 -7.08 -3.33
N ARG A 128 -12.66 -7.49 -2.62
CA ARG A 128 -11.47 -8.13 -3.22
C ARG A 128 -10.84 -7.30 -4.36
N SER A 129 -11.05 -5.99 -4.33
CA SER A 129 -10.46 -5.07 -5.32
C SER A 129 -9.01 -4.74 -4.97
N ILE A 130 -8.24 -4.31 -5.96
CA ILE A 130 -6.83 -3.95 -5.79
C ILE A 130 -6.57 -2.62 -6.49
N ALA A 131 -6.27 -1.57 -5.73
CA ALA A 131 -5.78 -0.29 -6.25
C ALA A 131 -4.29 -0.12 -5.91
N MET A 132 -3.43 -0.04 -6.92
CA MET A 132 -1.98 0.14 -6.74
C MET A 132 -1.46 1.25 -7.65
N GLY A 133 -0.99 2.35 -7.04
CA GLY A 133 -0.46 3.50 -7.75
C GLY A 133 -0.89 4.82 -7.11
N ALA A 134 -0.24 5.92 -7.52
CA ALA A 134 -0.66 7.24 -7.06
C ALA A 134 -2.03 7.60 -7.64
N SER A 135 -3.01 7.87 -6.77
CA SER A 135 -4.39 8.19 -7.16
C SER A 135 -5.09 7.11 -8.00
N SER A 136 -4.69 5.84 -7.89
CA SER A 136 -5.40 4.72 -8.51
C SER A 136 -6.73 4.47 -7.79
N SER A 137 -7.75 4.04 -8.53
CA SER A 137 -9.10 3.76 -8.02
C SER A 137 -9.60 2.40 -8.52
N SER A 138 -9.96 1.50 -7.60
CA SER A 138 -10.55 0.20 -7.92
C SER A 138 -11.92 0.08 -7.23
N VAL A 139 -12.98 0.29 -8.00
CA VAL A 139 -14.36 0.41 -7.48
C VAL A 139 -15.17 -0.88 -7.69
N GLY A 140 -14.99 -1.56 -8.82
CA GLY A 140 -15.70 -2.80 -9.11
C GLY A 140 -15.32 -3.93 -8.16
N GLN A 141 -16.23 -4.87 -7.93
CA GLN A 141 -15.92 -6.10 -7.19
C GLN A 141 -14.92 -6.94 -7.99
N TYR A 142 -13.94 -7.54 -7.30
CA TYR A 142 -12.87 -8.33 -7.92
C TYR A 142 -12.07 -7.56 -8.99
N SER A 143 -12.10 -6.23 -8.96
CA SER A 143 -11.42 -5.37 -9.92
C SER A 143 -9.96 -5.14 -9.55
N MET A 144 -9.16 -4.76 -10.54
CA MET A 144 -7.75 -4.42 -10.35
C MET A 144 -7.41 -3.13 -11.11
N ALA A 145 -6.78 -2.17 -10.43
CA ALA A 145 -6.28 -0.91 -10.98
C ALA A 145 -4.79 -0.74 -10.63
N LEU A 146 -3.91 -0.87 -11.63
CA LEU A 146 -2.46 -0.75 -11.49
C LEU A 146 -1.93 0.43 -12.30
N GLY A 147 -1.48 1.49 -11.62
CA GLY A 147 -0.86 2.65 -12.26
C GLY A 147 -1.38 3.98 -11.72
N ARG A 148 -0.68 5.06 -12.06
CA ARG A 148 -1.07 6.41 -11.64
C ARG A 148 -2.38 6.79 -12.31
N TYR A 149 -3.38 7.21 -11.54
CA TYR A 149 -4.75 7.51 -12.04
C TYR A 149 -5.43 6.36 -12.81
N ALA A 150 -5.00 5.11 -12.62
CA ALA A 150 -5.72 3.95 -13.16
C ALA A 150 -7.10 3.84 -12.51
N ASN A 151 -8.16 3.66 -13.30
CA ASN A 151 -9.54 3.58 -12.80
C ASN A 151 -10.25 2.30 -13.27
N SER A 152 -10.44 1.36 -12.35
CA SER A 152 -11.11 0.08 -12.58
C SER A 152 -12.52 0.15 -12.00
N GLY A 153 -13.48 0.55 -12.83
CA GLY A 153 -14.86 0.86 -12.43
C GLY A 153 -15.83 -0.31 -12.52
N GLY A 154 -15.61 -1.22 -13.48
CA GLY A 154 -16.49 -2.38 -13.67
C GLY A 154 -16.15 -3.56 -12.76
N ASP A 155 -17.14 -4.38 -12.44
CA ASP A 155 -16.89 -5.65 -11.75
C ASP A 155 -16.01 -6.56 -12.62
N TYR A 156 -15.07 -7.27 -11.99
CA TYR A 156 -14.07 -8.12 -12.65
C TYR A 156 -13.20 -7.39 -13.70
N SER A 157 -13.16 -6.05 -13.67
CA SER A 157 -12.36 -5.29 -14.63
C SER A 157 -10.88 -5.25 -14.25
N ILE A 158 -10.02 -5.16 -15.26
CA ILE A 158 -8.56 -5.13 -15.09
C ILE A 158 -8.02 -3.89 -15.80
N VAL A 159 -7.28 -3.07 -15.05
CA VAL A 159 -6.70 -1.83 -15.54
C VAL A 159 -5.22 -1.80 -15.21
N GLN A 160 -4.39 -1.56 -16.22
CA GLN A 160 -2.95 -1.38 -16.03
C GLN A 160 -2.44 -0.23 -16.90
N GLY A 161 -1.95 0.84 -16.30
CA GLY A 161 -1.39 1.98 -17.03
C GLY A 161 -1.63 3.33 -16.36
N ASP A 162 -0.92 4.35 -16.83
CA ASP A 162 -1.16 5.73 -16.41
C ASP A 162 -2.46 6.26 -17.04
N LYS A 163 -3.42 6.70 -16.21
CA LYS A 163 -4.73 7.21 -16.64
C LYS A 163 -5.58 6.24 -17.48
N SER A 164 -5.36 4.94 -17.37
CA SER A 164 -6.22 3.95 -18.04
C SER A 164 -7.54 3.78 -17.29
N ASN A 165 -8.57 3.36 -18.02
CA ASN A 165 -9.94 3.25 -17.51
C ASN A 165 -10.64 2.00 -18.05
N ALA A 166 -11.16 1.15 -17.18
CA ALA A 166 -12.09 0.08 -17.55
C ALA A 166 -13.40 0.26 -16.78
N ALA A 167 -14.45 0.72 -17.48
CA ALA A 167 -15.74 1.04 -16.87
C ALA A 167 -16.76 -0.11 -16.97
N GLY A 168 -16.60 -1.00 -17.97
CA GLY A 168 -17.53 -2.09 -18.20
C GLY A 168 -17.27 -3.33 -17.32
N LEU A 169 -18.32 -4.10 -17.08
CA LEU A 169 -18.24 -5.44 -16.50
C LEU A 169 -17.25 -6.30 -17.31
N ASN A 170 -16.32 -6.99 -16.66
CA ASN A 170 -15.27 -7.80 -17.30
C ASN A 170 -14.38 -7.03 -18.31
N ALA A 171 -14.34 -5.70 -18.27
CA ALA A 171 -13.54 -4.92 -19.20
C ALA A 171 -12.04 -4.96 -18.86
N ILE A 172 -11.19 -4.89 -19.88
CA ILE A 172 -9.72 -4.92 -19.74
C ILE A 172 -9.13 -3.69 -20.43
N ALA A 173 -8.43 -2.83 -19.70
CA ALA A 173 -7.75 -1.66 -20.24
C ALA A 173 -6.27 -1.64 -19.84
N VAL A 174 -5.38 -1.89 -20.80
CA VAL A 174 -3.92 -1.97 -20.56
C VAL A 174 -3.18 -1.02 -21.49
N GLY A 175 -2.45 -0.07 -20.93
CA GLY A 175 -1.71 0.97 -21.66
C GLY A 175 -1.96 2.37 -21.09
N ARG A 176 -1.08 3.34 -21.38
CA ARG A 176 -1.32 4.72 -20.96
C ARG A 176 -2.57 5.27 -21.64
N SER A 177 -3.52 5.78 -20.86
CA SER A 177 -4.78 6.36 -21.36
C SER A 177 -5.64 5.42 -22.20
N SER A 178 -5.48 4.10 -22.05
CA SER A 178 -6.39 3.13 -22.66
C SER A 178 -7.77 3.20 -22.00
N SER A 179 -8.83 2.92 -22.76
CA SER A 179 -10.21 2.98 -22.30
C SER A 179 -11.03 1.80 -22.80
N ALA A 180 -11.47 0.93 -21.90
CA ALA A 180 -12.44 -0.13 -22.17
C ALA A 180 -13.77 0.22 -21.47
N ALA A 181 -14.67 0.88 -22.19
CA ALA A 181 -15.91 1.41 -21.61
C ALA A 181 -17.08 0.40 -21.65
N GLY A 182 -17.12 -0.48 -22.65
CA GLY A 182 -18.18 -1.46 -22.81
C GLY A 182 -18.02 -2.71 -21.95
N GLU A 183 -19.12 -3.43 -21.71
CA GLU A 183 -19.07 -4.77 -21.10
C GLU A 183 -18.20 -5.70 -21.95
N LYS A 184 -17.30 -6.46 -21.31
CA LYS A 184 -16.34 -7.37 -21.94
C LYS A 184 -15.46 -6.70 -23.01
N ALA A 185 -15.34 -5.37 -22.99
CA ALA A 185 -14.50 -4.64 -23.91
C ALA A 185 -13.01 -4.83 -23.56
N THR A 186 -12.15 -4.91 -24.57
CA THR A 186 -10.70 -5.06 -24.37
C THR A 186 -9.96 -3.95 -25.12
N ALA A 187 -9.24 -3.09 -24.41
CA ALA A 187 -8.39 -2.04 -24.96
C ALA A 187 -6.93 -2.26 -24.53
N LEU A 188 -6.07 -2.65 -25.47
CA LEU A 188 -4.65 -2.91 -25.26
C LEU A 188 -3.81 -1.97 -26.13
N GLY A 189 -3.14 -0.99 -25.51
CA GLY A 189 -2.28 -0.03 -26.20
C GLY A 189 -2.38 1.37 -25.61
N ASN A 190 -1.41 2.24 -25.91
CA ASN A 190 -1.51 3.66 -25.55
C ASN A 190 -2.72 4.27 -26.26
N ALA A 191 -3.60 4.93 -25.53
CA ALA A 191 -4.82 5.54 -26.06
C ALA A 191 -5.77 4.60 -26.84
N ALA A 192 -5.64 3.28 -26.69
CA ALA A 192 -6.57 2.31 -27.29
C ALA A 192 -7.98 2.49 -26.71
N LYS A 193 -9.03 2.41 -27.55
CA LYS A 193 -10.41 2.64 -27.16
C LYS A 193 -11.32 1.51 -27.62
N ALA A 194 -11.92 0.80 -26.67
CA ALA A 194 -12.97 -0.19 -26.89
C ALA A 194 -14.24 0.31 -26.19
N THR A 195 -15.17 0.89 -26.96
CA THR A 195 -16.23 1.75 -26.40
C THR A 195 -17.51 1.00 -26.04
N GLU A 196 -17.84 -0.04 -26.80
CA GLU A 196 -19.13 -0.75 -26.71
C GLU A 196 -18.95 -2.22 -26.32
N ILE A 197 -20.07 -2.92 -26.08
CA ILE A 197 -20.06 -4.33 -25.66
C ILE A 197 -19.23 -5.22 -26.60
N MET A 198 -18.38 -6.05 -26.01
CA MET A 198 -17.48 -6.99 -26.71
C MET A 198 -16.62 -6.34 -27.81
N SER A 199 -16.35 -5.03 -27.73
CA SER A 199 -15.42 -4.36 -28.64
C SER A 199 -13.96 -4.66 -28.25
N ILE A 200 -13.09 -4.78 -29.26
CA ILE A 200 -11.67 -5.12 -29.07
C ILE A 200 -10.81 -4.10 -29.81
N ALA A 201 -9.98 -3.35 -29.10
CA ALA A 201 -9.01 -2.42 -29.66
C ALA A 201 -7.59 -2.80 -29.22
N LEU A 202 -6.79 -3.29 -30.16
CA LEU A 202 -5.40 -3.71 -29.94
C LEU A 202 -4.44 -2.86 -30.79
N GLY A 203 -3.66 -1.99 -30.14
CA GLY A 203 -2.67 -1.12 -30.78
C GLY A 203 -2.65 0.29 -30.22
N ASP A 204 -1.56 1.02 -30.46
CA ASP A 204 -1.50 2.47 -30.17
C ASP A 204 -2.61 3.20 -30.90
N SER A 205 -3.48 3.90 -30.17
CA SER A 205 -4.60 4.67 -30.70
C SER A 205 -5.62 3.85 -31.53
N ALA A 206 -5.66 2.52 -31.37
CA ALA A 206 -6.69 1.69 -32.00
C ALA A 206 -8.08 2.04 -31.45
N ASN A 207 -9.11 2.06 -32.31
CA ASN A 207 -10.46 2.49 -31.95
C ASN A 207 -11.54 1.53 -32.45
N ALA A 208 -12.10 0.74 -31.54
CA ALA A 208 -13.28 -0.10 -31.77
C ALA A 208 -14.49 0.56 -31.09
N SER A 209 -15.30 1.27 -31.87
CA SER A 209 -16.32 2.19 -31.34
C SER A 209 -17.75 1.65 -31.33
N LYS A 210 -17.98 0.42 -31.81
CA LYS A 210 -19.30 -0.21 -31.89
C LYS A 210 -19.32 -1.62 -31.29
N ALA A 211 -20.52 -2.13 -31.01
CA ALA A 211 -20.68 -3.46 -30.46
C ALA A 211 -20.02 -4.51 -31.38
N TYR A 212 -19.32 -5.46 -30.77
CA TYR A 212 -18.62 -6.55 -31.46
C TYR A 212 -17.55 -6.11 -32.49
N SER A 213 -17.17 -4.81 -32.51
CA SER A 213 -16.17 -4.29 -33.44
C SER A 213 -14.75 -4.63 -32.98
N MET A 214 -13.84 -4.85 -33.94
CA MET A 214 -12.45 -5.21 -33.68
C MET A 214 -11.49 -4.31 -34.47
N ALA A 215 -10.70 -3.49 -33.77
CA ALA A 215 -9.65 -2.66 -34.33
C ALA A 215 -8.28 -3.24 -33.92
N LEU A 216 -7.57 -3.84 -34.88
CA LEU A 216 -6.36 -4.65 -34.69
C LEU A 216 -5.18 -4.02 -35.43
N GLY A 217 -4.53 -3.04 -34.79
CA GLY A 217 -3.36 -2.35 -35.31
C GLY A 217 -3.27 -0.91 -34.85
N ALA A 218 -2.08 -0.31 -34.88
CA ALA A 218 -1.91 1.08 -34.47
C ALA A 218 -2.74 2.01 -35.36
N SER A 219 -3.54 2.86 -34.75
CA SER A 219 -4.49 3.78 -35.40
C SER A 219 -5.55 3.11 -36.29
N SER A 220 -5.81 1.80 -36.13
CA SER A 220 -6.93 1.12 -36.80
C SER A 220 -8.28 1.63 -36.26
N VAL A 221 -9.31 1.68 -37.13
CA VAL A 221 -10.65 2.17 -36.75
C VAL A 221 -11.73 1.21 -37.22
N ALA A 222 -12.41 0.56 -36.27
CA ALA A 222 -13.60 -0.25 -36.53
C ALA A 222 -14.84 0.53 -36.03
N SER A 223 -15.48 1.28 -36.95
CA SER A 223 -16.54 2.24 -36.61
C SER A 223 -17.97 1.73 -36.74
N GLU A 224 -18.15 0.51 -37.24
CA GLU A 224 -19.47 -0.12 -37.44
C GLU A 224 -19.62 -1.37 -36.57
N GLU A 225 -20.87 -1.78 -36.32
CA GLU A 225 -21.16 -3.01 -35.59
C GLU A 225 -20.60 -4.23 -36.33
N ASN A 226 -19.98 -5.16 -35.60
CA ASN A 226 -19.30 -6.34 -36.15
C ASN A 226 -18.15 -6.04 -37.14
N ALA A 227 -17.72 -4.79 -37.28
CA ALA A 227 -16.62 -4.44 -38.19
C ALA A 227 -15.28 -4.94 -37.69
N ILE A 228 -14.41 -5.33 -38.62
CA ILE A 228 -13.02 -5.72 -38.34
C ILE A 228 -12.09 -4.82 -39.17
N ALA A 229 -11.28 -4.02 -38.49
CA ALA A 229 -10.19 -3.25 -39.08
C ALA A 229 -8.86 -3.91 -38.66
N LEU A 230 -8.08 -4.37 -39.64
CA LEU A 230 -6.82 -5.08 -39.41
C LEU A 230 -5.69 -4.38 -40.13
N GLY A 231 -4.67 -3.97 -39.38
CA GLY A 231 -3.49 -3.30 -39.89
C GLY A 231 -3.29 -1.90 -39.31
N ARG A 232 -2.14 -1.30 -39.63
CA ARG A 232 -1.85 0.08 -39.21
C ARG A 232 -2.69 1.05 -40.04
N SER A 233 -3.43 1.94 -39.38
CA SER A 233 -4.26 2.96 -40.04
C SER A 233 -5.31 2.37 -41.01
N SER A 234 -5.78 1.15 -40.73
CA SER A 234 -6.86 0.48 -41.46
C SER A 234 -8.23 0.99 -41.08
#